data_AF-A0A960IIH9-F1
#
_entry.id   AF-A0A960IIH9-F1
#
_cell.length_a   1.000
_cell.length_b   1.000
_cell.length_c   1.000
_cell.angle_alpha   90.00
_cell.angle_beta   90.00
_cell.angle_gamma   90.00
#
_symmetry.space_group_name_H-M   'P 1'
#
loop_
_entity.id
_entity.type
_entity.pdbx_description
1 polymer ?
#
loop_
_entity_poly.entity_id
_entity_poly.type
_entity_poly.pdbx_seq_one_letter_code
_entity_poly.pdbx_strand_id
1 'polypeptide(L)' 'MPVPAPLIARPDDITDAWLTDALVASGAAPAGAVVERHTAEGIGTGQVGQNVRFTLTWSGIDDADDGAAGSG' A
#
# COMPACT_ATOMS: atom_id res chain seq x y z
N MET A 1 3.22 23.60 -3.70
CA MET A 1 4.02 22.47 -4.23
C MET A 1 3.96 21.37 -3.18
N PRO A 2 3.39 20.19 -3.45
CA PRO A 2 3.53 19.06 -2.54
C PRO A 2 5.01 18.70 -2.43
N VAL A 3 5.50 18.47 -1.22
CA VAL A 3 6.86 17.95 -1.02
C VAL A 3 6.89 16.49 -1.51
N PRO A 4 7.87 16.08 -2.33
CA PRO A 4 7.99 14.68 -2.72
C PRO A 4 8.28 13.85 -1.47
N ALA A 5 7.59 12.72 -1.33
CA ALA A 5 7.87 11.77 -0.26
C ALA A 5 9.35 11.36 -0.31
N PRO A 6 10.01 11.18 0.84
CA PRO A 6 11.41 10.74 0.88
C PRO A 6 11.56 9.41 0.14
N LEU A 7 12.64 9.28 -0.63
CA LEU A 7 12.96 8.02 -1.31
C LEU A 7 13.27 6.95 -0.27
N ILE A 8 12.49 5.87 -0.28
CA ILE A 8 12.73 4.69 0.53
C ILE A 8 13.44 3.63 -0.31
N ALA A 9 14.66 3.26 0.09
CA ALA A 9 15.51 2.32 -0.65
C ALA A 9 15.60 0.94 0.01
N ARG A 10 15.14 0.78 1.25
CA ARG A 10 15.11 -0.49 1.97
C ARG A 10 13.68 -0.82 2.39
N PRO A 11 13.26 -2.08 2.27
CA PRO A 11 11.93 -2.50 2.73
C PRO A 11 11.68 -2.19 4.22
N ASP A 12 12.71 -2.30 5.06
CA ASP A 12 12.59 -2.06 6.51
C ASP A 12 12.39 -0.57 6.87
N ASP A 13 12.67 0.34 5.94
CA ASP A 13 12.43 1.77 6.14
C ASP A 13 10.97 2.16 5.83
N ILE A 14 10.18 1.24 5.25
CA ILE A 14 8.75 1.43 4.96
C ILE A 14 7.97 1.38 6.28
N THR A 15 7.10 2.37 6.48
CA THR A 15 6.21 2.45 7.64
C THR A 15 4.76 2.44 7.18
N ASP A 16 3.84 2.12 8.10
CA ASP A 16 2.39 2.18 7.85
C ASP A 16 1.94 3.57 7.39
N ALA A 17 2.48 4.61 8.01
CA ALA A 17 2.21 6.00 7.66
C ALA A 17 2.71 6.34 6.24
N TRP A 18 3.92 5.92 5.90
CA TRP A 18 4.44 6.15 4.55
C TRP A 18 3.64 5.41 3.48
N LEU A 19 3.22 4.16 3.73
CA LEU A 19 2.36 3.41 2.82
C LEU A 19 1.02 4.09 2.62
N THR A 20 0.42 4.61 3.70
CA THR A 20 -0.81 5.39 3.65
C THR A 20 -0.65 6.61 2.74
N ASP A 21 0.35 7.45 3.02
CA ASP A 21 0.61 8.66 2.24
C ASP A 21 0.90 8.36 0.78
N ALA A 22 1.70 7.33 0.49
CA ALA A 22 2.07 6.95 -0.88
C ALA A 22 0.86 6.41 -1.68
N LEU A 23 0.02 5.57 -1.06
CA LEU A 23 -1.14 4.96 -1.72
C LEU A 23 -2.27 5.97 -1.94
N VAL A 24 -2.49 6.88 -0.98
CA VAL A 24 -3.43 8.01 -1.16
C VAL A 24 -2.91 9.00 -2.20
N ALA A 25 -1.64 9.42 -2.14
CA ALA A 25 -1.08 10.39 -3.08
C ALA A 25 -1.02 9.88 -4.53
N SER A 26 -0.90 8.57 -4.73
CA SER A 26 -0.96 7.93 -6.06
C SER A 26 -2.38 7.70 -6.57
N GLY A 27 -3.40 7.86 -5.72
CA GLY A 27 -4.80 7.54 -6.03
C GLY A 27 -5.11 6.04 -6.03
N ALA A 28 -4.19 5.20 -5.55
CA ALA A 28 -4.41 3.77 -5.39
C ALA A 28 -5.32 3.45 -4.20
N ALA A 29 -5.46 4.38 -3.25
CA ALA A 29 -6.37 4.30 -2.12
C ALA A 29 -7.17 5.61 -1.98
N PRO A 30 -8.41 5.58 -1.44
CA PRO A 30 -9.20 6.78 -1.20
C PRO A 30 -8.57 7.63 -0.10
N ALA A 31 -8.84 8.94 -0.08
CA ALA A 31 -8.24 9.89 0.87
C ALA A 31 -8.55 9.61 2.37
N GLY A 32 -9.52 8.75 2.66
CA GLY A 32 -9.84 8.29 4.02
C GLY A 32 -9.20 6.95 4.42
N ALA A 33 -8.51 6.27 3.50
CA ALA A 33 -7.87 5.00 3.80
C ALA A 33 -6.64 5.18 4.68
N VAL A 34 -6.48 4.28 5.65
CA VAL A 34 -5.33 4.25 6.56
C VAL A 34 -4.80 2.82 6.63
N VAL A 35 -3.50 2.64 6.36
CA VAL A 35 -2.80 1.39 6.68
C VAL A 35 -2.59 1.36 8.18
N GLU A 36 -3.20 0.39 8.86
CA GLU A 36 -3.02 0.22 10.31
C GLU A 36 -1.80 -0.65 10.62
N ARG A 37 -1.49 -1.57 9.72
CA ARG A 37 -0.38 -2.49 9.85
C ARG A 37 0.06 -3.03 8.50
N HIS A 38 1.36 -3.14 8.32
CA HIS A 38 1.96 -3.90 7.24
C HIS A 38 2.79 -5.08 7.77
N THR A 39 2.91 -6.10 6.94
CA THR A 39 3.94 -7.14 7.08
C THR A 39 4.69 -7.26 5.77
N ALA A 40 6.00 -7.43 5.85
CA ALA A 40 6.88 -7.59 4.71
C ALA A 40 7.45 -9.02 4.68
N GLU A 41 7.32 -9.71 3.56
CA GLU A 41 7.90 -11.04 3.36
C GLU A 41 8.79 -11.02 2.11
N GLY A 42 10.04 -11.44 2.26
CA GLY A 42 10.95 -11.62 1.13
C GLY A 42 10.52 -12.82 0.27
N ILE A 43 10.17 -12.58 -0.98
CA ILE A 43 9.70 -13.62 -1.92
C ILE A 43 10.78 -14.06 -2.93
N GLY A 44 12.03 -13.66 -2.70
CA GLY A 44 13.19 -14.06 -3.48
C GLY A 44 14.20 -12.93 -3.69
N THR A 45 15.43 -13.30 -4.02
CA THR A 45 16.48 -12.38 -4.49
C THR A 45 16.65 -12.60 -5.98
N GLY A 46 16.05 -11.73 -6.79
CA GLY A 46 16.32 -11.74 -8.23
C GLY A 46 17.72 -11.20 -8.52
N GLN A 47 18.20 -11.34 -9.76
CA GLN A 47 19.49 -10.79 -10.22
C GLN A 47 19.60 -9.25 -10.07
N VAL A 48 18.49 -8.54 -9.82
CA VAL A 48 18.39 -7.07 -9.86
C VAL A 48 17.98 -6.46 -8.50
N GLY A 49 17.71 -7.28 -7.48
CA GLY A 49 17.29 -6.77 -6.17
C GLY A 49 16.46 -7.76 -5.35
N GLN A 50 16.04 -7.29 -4.17
CA GLN A 50 15.16 -8.04 -3.29
C GLN A 50 13.71 -7.83 -3.72
N ASN A 51 12.97 -8.93 -3.89
CA ASN A 51 11.54 -8.86 -4.09
C ASN A 51 10.86 -9.07 -2.74
N VAL A 52 10.04 -8.10 -2.32
CA VAL A 52 9.29 -8.16 -1.07
C VAL A 52 7.81 -8.05 -1.38
N ARG A 53 7.02 -8.91 -0.73
CA ARG A 53 5.57 -8.83 -0.71
C ARG A 53 5.12 -8.14 0.56
N PHE A 54 4.27 -7.13 0.40
CA PHE A 54 3.61 -6.46 1.51
C PHE A 54 2.18 -6.96 1.64
N THR A 55 1.78 -7.29 2.87
CA THR A 55 0.38 -7.53 3.24
C THR A 55 -0.05 -6.40 4.14
N LEU A 56 -1.20 -5.79 3.84
CA LEU A 56 -1.67 -4.57 4.49
C LEU A 56 -3.01 -4.84 5.19
N THR A 57 -3.14 -4.35 6.42
CA THR A 57 -4.39 -4.23 7.14
C THR A 57 -4.83 -2.76 7.09
N TRP A 58 -6.10 -2.54 6.76
CA TRP A 58 -6.64 -1.22 6.45
C TRP A 58 -7.84 -0.87 7.32
N SER A 59 -8.04 0.43 7.51
CA SER A 59 -9.32 1.02 7.88
C SER A 59 -9.67 2.19 6.96
N GLY A 60 -10.94 2.61 6.97
CA GLY A 60 -11.42 3.72 6.13
C GLY A 60 -11.48 3.42 4.63
N ILE A 61 -11.24 2.17 4.24
CA ILE A 61 -11.70 1.62 2.97
C ILE A 61 -13.09 1.09 3.26
N ASP A 62 -14.12 1.89 2.99
CA ASP A 62 -15.46 1.33 2.86
C ASP A 62 -15.38 0.34 1.68
N ASP A 63 -15.78 -0.92 1.90
CA ASP A 63 -15.91 -1.95 0.86
C ASP A 63 -16.95 -1.49 -0.17
N ALA A 64 -16.56 -0.55 -1.03
CA ALA A 64 -17.37 -0.04 -2.10
C ALA A 64 -17.03 -0.77 -3.40
N ASP A 65 -16.98 -2.11 -3.36
CA ASP A 65 -17.27 -3.00 -4.50
C ASP A 65 -17.38 -4.47 -4.06
N ASP A 66 -18.41 -4.83 -3.28
CA ASP A 66 -18.89 -6.22 -3.22
C ASP A 66 -20.35 -6.23 -3.67
N GLY A 67 -20.59 -6.27 -4.99
CA GLY A 67 -21.94 -6.21 -5.51
C GLY A 67 -22.17 -6.11 -7.02
N ALA A 68 -21.20 -6.43 -7.89
CA ALA A 68 -21.50 -6.83 -9.26
C ALA A 68 -22.08 -8.28 -9.27
N ALA A 69 -23.23 -8.49 -8.62
CA ALA A 69 -24.05 -9.67 -8.81
C ALA A 69 -25.01 -9.41 -9.98
N GLY A 70 -24.85 -10.20 -11.05
CA GLY A 70 -25.59 -10.07 -12.29
C GLY A 70 -27.10 -9.94 -12.11
N SER A 71 -27.66 -8.95 -12.81
CA SER A 71 -29.08 -8.90 -13.17
C SER A 71 -29.18 -9.11 -14.67
N GLY A 72 -29.86 -10.17 -15.11
CA GLY A 72 -30.14 -10.44 -16.52
C GLY A 72 -30.26 -11.92 -16.84
#